data_AF-A0A967K405-F1
#
_entry.id   AF-A0A967K405-F1
#
_cell.length_a   1.000
_cell.length_b   1.000
_cell.length_c   1.000
_cell.angle_alpha   90.00
_cell.angle_beta   90.00
_cell.angle_gamma   90.00
#
_symmetry.space_group_name_H-M   'P 1'
#
loop_
_entity.id
_entity.type
_entity.pdbx_description
1 polymer ?
#
loop_
_entity_poly.entity_id
_entity_poly.type
_entity_poly.pdbx_seq_one_letter_code
_entity_poly.pdbx_strand_id
1 'polypeptide(L)'
;MREIQLLHDLGIRDINIIDDNFNFDNKRAVTIFNEIEKRNLGMRFYFGNGVRGDRLPKDVLDAMVSGGTIYMVYALETGSERMQKYIKKGLNLNKFEQSIRYAIDTGIMVEMFTMVGFPTETEEEIGQTLDFAMKLEGLCMIYLNVVNYFPGTEL
;
A
#
# COMPACT_ATOMS: atom_id res chain seq x y z
N MET A 1 -14.16 15.87 1.87
CA MET A 1 -13.61 17.25 1.89
C MET A 1 -13.96 18.02 3.15
N ARG A 2 -15.23 18.07 3.59
CA ARG A 2 -15.61 18.78 4.83
C ARG A 2 -14.77 18.38 6.05
N GLU A 3 -14.53 17.08 6.22
CA GLU A 3 -13.73 16.55 7.34
C GLU A 3 -12.26 16.98 7.27
N ILE A 4 -11.61 16.87 6.10
CA ILE A 4 -10.22 17.32 5.92
C ILE A 4 -10.09 18.82 6.19
N GLN A 5 -11.05 19.64 5.74
CA GLN A 5 -11.05 21.07 6.03
C GLN A 5 -11.16 21.34 7.53
N LEU A 6 -12.09 20.65 8.23
CA LEU A 6 -12.24 20.78 9.66
C LEU A 6 -10.93 20.44 10.41
N LEU A 7 -10.27 19.34 10.04
CA LEU A 7 -8.99 18.95 10.63
C LEU A 7 -7.90 20.00 10.37
N HIS A 8 -7.82 20.50 9.14
CA HIS A 8 -6.90 21.59 8.78
C HIS A 8 -7.13 22.83 9.65
N ASP A 9 -8.39 23.24 9.84
CA ASP A 9 -8.76 24.43 10.61
C ASP A 9 -8.48 24.27 12.11
N LEU A 10 -8.46 23.03 12.60
CA LEU A 10 -7.99 22.67 13.95
C LEU A 10 -6.45 22.63 14.07
N GLY A 11 -5.72 22.92 12.99
CA GLY A 11 -4.25 22.91 12.97
C GLY A 11 -3.62 21.54 12.71
N ILE A 12 -4.42 20.51 12.44
CA ILE A 12 -3.93 19.17 12.09
C ILE A 12 -3.41 19.19 10.66
N ARG A 13 -2.27 18.56 10.41
CA ARG A 13 -1.66 18.45 9.07
C ARG A 13 -1.43 17.02 8.63
N ASP A 14 -1.40 16.07 9.55
CA ASP A 14 -1.13 14.67 9.30
C ASP A 14 -2.41 13.85 9.40
N ILE A 15 -2.71 13.10 8.34
CA ILE A 15 -3.88 12.23 8.28
C ILE A 15 -3.43 10.82 7.89
N ASN A 16 -3.72 9.86 8.75
CA ASN A 16 -3.62 8.45 8.39
C ASN A 16 -4.99 7.95 7.89
N ILE A 17 -5.01 7.45 6.67
CA ILE A 17 -6.19 6.84 6.07
C ILE A 17 -6.26 5.37 6.52
N ILE A 18 -7.38 5.02 7.13
CA ILE A 18 -7.62 3.70 7.72
C ILE A 18 -8.49 2.78 6.86
N ASP A 19 -8.81 3.20 5.63
CA ASP A 19 -9.54 2.37 4.66
C ASP A 19 -8.73 1.09 4.36
N ASP A 20 -9.36 -0.08 4.38
CA ASP A 20 -8.70 -1.37 4.08
C ASP A 20 -8.12 -1.43 2.66
N ASN A 21 -8.75 -0.71 1.73
CA ASN A 21 -8.29 -0.57 0.35
C ASN A 21 -8.76 0.76 -0.23
N PHE A 22 -8.08 1.84 0.13
CA PHE A 22 -8.42 3.18 -0.34
C PHE A 22 -8.44 3.28 -1.88
N ASN A 23 -7.51 2.60 -2.55
CA ASN A 23 -7.36 2.62 -4.01
C ASN A 23 -8.21 1.56 -4.74
N PHE A 24 -9.26 1.05 -4.10
CA PHE A 24 -10.26 0.23 -4.78
C PHE A 24 -10.95 1.00 -5.91
N ASP A 25 -11.27 2.27 -5.67
CA ASP A 25 -11.78 3.22 -6.67
C ASP A 25 -10.75 4.33 -6.94
N ASN A 26 -9.93 4.11 -7.96
CA ASN A 26 -8.91 5.06 -8.40
C ASN A 26 -9.49 6.41 -8.85
N LYS A 27 -10.70 6.45 -9.43
CA LYS A 27 -11.31 7.72 -9.84
C LYS A 27 -11.68 8.55 -8.63
N ARG A 28 -12.17 7.90 -7.56
CA ARG A 28 -12.42 8.54 -6.27
C ARG A 28 -11.12 9.07 -5.67
N ALA A 29 -10.06 8.27 -5.66
CA ALA A 29 -8.75 8.67 -5.15
C ALA A 29 -8.22 9.94 -5.85
N VAL A 30 -8.18 9.92 -7.19
CA VAL A 30 -7.74 11.08 -8.00
C VAL A 30 -8.61 12.31 -7.74
N THR A 31 -9.94 12.14 -7.68
CA THR A 31 -10.85 13.27 -7.38
C THR A 31 -10.56 13.88 -6.02
N ILE A 32 -10.35 13.06 -4.98
CA ILE A 32 -10.05 13.52 -3.63
C ILE A 32 -8.75 14.31 -3.60
N PHE A 33 -7.67 13.76 -4.16
CA PHE A 33 -6.35 14.38 -4.08
C PHE A 33 -6.20 15.61 -4.97
N ASN A 34 -6.82 15.63 -6.14
CA ASN A 34 -6.89 16.85 -6.96
C ASN A 34 -7.63 17.98 -6.24
N GLU A 35 -8.69 17.68 -5.48
CA GLU A 35 -9.39 18.71 -4.69
C GLU A 35 -8.57 19.21 -3.50
N ILE A 36 -7.76 18.34 -2.88
CA ILE A 36 -6.83 18.73 -1.83
C ILE A 36 -5.73 19.65 -2.37
N GLU A 37 -5.13 19.27 -3.51
CA GLU A 37 -4.09 20.05 -4.18
C GLU A 37 -4.63 21.44 -4.58
N LYS A 38 -5.80 21.51 -5.23
CA LYS A 38 -6.44 22.79 -5.62
C LYS A 38 -6.66 23.73 -4.44
N ARG A 39 -6.94 23.18 -3.25
CA ARG A 39 -7.17 23.96 -2.02
C ARG A 39 -5.86 24.35 -1.33
N ASN A 40 -4.73 23.78 -1.76
CA ASN A 40 -3.40 24.02 -1.22
C ASN A 40 -3.35 23.91 0.32
N LEU A 41 -3.97 22.85 0.87
CA LEU A 41 -4.14 22.70 2.31
C LEU A 41 -2.83 22.34 3.05
N GLY A 42 -1.76 21.98 2.34
CA GLY A 42 -0.49 21.59 2.94
C GLY A 42 -0.60 20.37 3.88
N MET A 43 -1.53 19.46 3.58
CA MET A 43 -1.77 18.24 4.35
C MET A 43 -0.79 17.15 3.93
N ARG A 44 -0.49 16.24 4.87
CA ARG A 44 0.34 15.06 4.68
C ARG A 44 -0.50 13.81 4.90
N PHE A 45 -0.49 12.91 3.92
CA PHE A 45 -1.29 11.69 3.95
C PHE A 45 -0.42 10.45 4.10
N TYR A 46 -0.93 9.55 4.93
CA TYR A 46 -0.32 8.27 5.28
C TYR A 46 -1.31 7.16 4.98
N PHE A 47 -0.82 6.06 4.39
CA PHE A 47 -1.61 4.87 4.10
C PHE A 47 -1.05 3.67 4.86
N GLY A 48 -1.17 3.71 6.18
CA GLY A 48 -0.61 2.69 7.08
C GLY A 48 -1.30 1.32 7.03
N ASN A 49 -2.59 1.29 6.67
CA ASN A 49 -3.33 0.03 6.54
C ASN A 49 -3.01 -0.73 5.25
N GLY A 50 -2.31 -0.09 4.32
CA GLY A 50 -1.89 -0.68 3.06
C GLY A 50 -2.67 -0.20 1.85
N VAL A 51 -2.01 -0.27 0.69
CA VAL A 51 -2.61 -0.07 -0.62
C VAL A 51 -2.45 -1.32 -1.47
N ARG A 52 -3.38 -1.51 -2.41
CA ARG A 52 -3.30 -2.57 -3.40
C ARG A 52 -2.46 -2.12 -4.61
N GLY A 53 -1.16 -2.32 -4.52
CA GLY A 53 -0.18 -1.78 -5.49
C GLY A 53 -0.33 -2.28 -6.94
N ASP A 54 -0.83 -3.50 -7.16
CA ASP A 54 -1.05 -4.02 -8.53
C ASP A 54 -2.21 -3.32 -9.27
N ARG A 55 -2.99 -2.52 -8.54
CA ARG A 55 -4.11 -1.71 -9.04
C ARG A 55 -3.87 -0.22 -8.85
N LEU A 56 -2.62 0.19 -8.64
CA LEU A 56 -2.25 1.57 -8.41
C LEU A 56 -1.37 2.09 -9.57
N PRO A 57 -1.99 2.61 -10.64
CA PRO A 57 -1.27 3.12 -11.80
C PRO A 57 -0.61 4.48 -11.49
N LYS A 58 0.33 4.88 -12.34
CA LYS A 58 1.18 6.06 -12.15
C LYS A 58 0.38 7.36 -12.02
N ASP A 59 -0.64 7.55 -12.85
CA ASP A 59 -1.50 8.74 -12.84
C ASP A 59 -2.25 8.93 -11.51
N VAL A 60 -2.64 7.81 -10.87
CA VAL A 60 -3.25 7.84 -9.54
C VAL A 60 -2.21 8.19 -8.48
N LEU A 61 -1.02 7.59 -8.54
CA LEU A 61 0.09 7.94 -7.65
C LEU A 61 0.48 9.42 -7.78
N ASP A 62 0.54 9.96 -9.00
CA ASP A 62 0.88 11.36 -9.26
C ASP A 62 -0.11 12.31 -8.59
N ALA A 63 -1.42 12.03 -8.71
CA ALA A 63 -2.45 12.80 -8.02
C ALA A 63 -2.28 12.70 -6.50
N MET A 64 -2.05 11.49 -5.97
CA MET A 64 -1.85 11.25 -4.54
C MET A 64 -0.62 12.00 -3.99
N VAL A 65 0.50 11.99 -4.70
CA VAL A 65 1.73 12.73 -4.34
C VAL A 65 1.46 14.23 -4.36
N SER A 66 0.86 14.74 -5.43
CA SER A 66 0.58 16.18 -5.60
C SER A 66 -0.37 16.71 -4.52
N GLY A 67 -1.32 15.87 -4.07
CA GLY A 67 -2.19 16.19 -2.95
C GLY A 67 -1.61 15.89 -1.55
N GLY A 68 -0.31 15.54 -1.44
CA GLY A 68 0.42 15.49 -0.18
C GLY A 68 0.64 14.09 0.42
N THR A 69 0.55 13.02 -0.37
CA THR A 69 0.91 11.69 0.14
C THR A 69 2.42 11.55 0.29
N ILE A 70 2.86 11.16 1.48
CA ILE A 70 4.28 11.03 1.81
C ILE A 70 4.68 9.64 2.31
N TYR A 71 3.69 8.78 2.59
CA TYR A 71 3.94 7.45 3.14
C TYR A 71 2.86 6.45 2.71
N MET A 72 3.29 5.26 2.30
CA MET A 72 2.41 4.16 1.92
C MET A 72 2.99 2.81 2.34
N VAL A 73 2.12 1.92 2.81
CA VAL A 73 2.45 0.51 2.96
C VAL A 73 1.93 -0.29 1.77
N TYR A 74 2.75 -1.14 1.20
CA TYR A 74 2.37 -2.06 0.14
C TYR A 74 2.22 -3.47 0.69
N ALA A 75 1.01 -4.00 0.58
CA ALA A 75 0.70 -5.35 1.01
C ALA A 75 1.15 -6.34 -0.09
N LEU A 76 2.22 -7.11 0.13
CA LEU A 76 2.66 -8.22 -0.73
C LEU A 76 2.06 -9.55 -0.29
N GLU A 77 2.20 -9.86 1.00
CA GLU A 77 1.80 -11.07 1.72
C GLU A 77 2.69 -12.24 1.35
N THR A 78 2.80 -12.60 0.07
CA THR A 78 3.70 -13.66 -0.39
C THR A 78 4.25 -13.35 -1.78
N GLY A 79 5.53 -13.64 -2.01
CA GLY A 79 6.16 -13.56 -3.33
C GLY A 79 5.87 -14.79 -4.21
N SER A 80 5.29 -15.86 -3.66
CA SER A 80 4.95 -17.08 -4.41
C SER A 80 3.65 -16.91 -5.20
N GLU A 81 3.71 -17.13 -6.52
CA GLU A 81 2.51 -17.14 -7.37
C GLU A 81 1.50 -18.21 -6.97
N ARG A 82 1.98 -19.37 -6.49
CA ARG A 82 1.10 -20.44 -6.00
C ARG A 82 0.38 -19.98 -4.73
N MET A 83 1.11 -19.39 -3.79
CA MET A 83 0.53 -18.90 -2.55
C MET A 83 -0.41 -17.72 -2.77
N GLN A 84 -0.10 -16.80 -3.70
CA GLN A 84 -1.01 -15.73 -4.13
C GLN A 84 -2.39 -16.27 -4.58
N LYS A 85 -2.40 -17.40 -5.29
CA LYS A 85 -3.64 -18.10 -5.70
C LYS A 85 -4.31 -18.79 -4.51
N TYR A 86 -3.52 -19.49 -3.69
CA TYR A 86 -4.00 -20.21 -2.50
C TYR A 86 -4.74 -19.28 -1.53
N ILE A 87 -4.16 -18.12 -1.20
CA ILE A 87 -4.76 -17.12 -0.31
C ILE A 87 -5.80 -16.24 -1.00
N LYS A 88 -6.11 -16.50 -2.27
CA LYS A 88 -7.09 -15.77 -3.11
C LYS A 88 -6.83 -14.27 -3.24
N LYS A 89 -5.59 -13.82 -2.99
CA LYS A 89 -5.20 -12.42 -3.16
C LYS A 89 -5.01 -12.06 -4.64
N GLY A 90 -4.39 -12.97 -5.39
CA GLY A 90 -4.22 -12.87 -6.85
C GLY A 90 -3.50 -11.59 -7.28
N LEU A 91 -2.44 -11.19 -6.57
CA LEU A 91 -1.67 -9.99 -6.91
C LEU A 91 -0.90 -10.19 -8.22
N ASN A 92 -0.92 -9.20 -9.12
CA ASN A 92 0.02 -9.18 -10.23
C ASN A 92 1.38 -8.63 -9.75
N LEU A 93 2.32 -9.54 -9.44
CA LEU A 93 3.62 -9.22 -8.86
C LEU A 93 4.44 -8.22 -9.71
N ASN A 94 4.37 -8.31 -11.04
CA ASN A 94 5.08 -7.39 -11.92
C ASN A 94 4.53 -5.96 -11.85
N LYS A 95 3.21 -5.79 -11.88
CA LYS A 95 2.57 -4.48 -11.72
C LYS A 95 2.80 -3.91 -10.33
N PHE A 96 2.74 -4.78 -9.32
CA PHE A 96 3.00 -4.41 -7.94
C PHE A 96 4.44 -3.88 -7.76
N GLU A 97 5.43 -4.58 -8.31
CA GLU A 97 6.83 -4.13 -8.29
C GLU A 97 7.00 -2.77 -8.98
N GLN A 98 6.40 -2.59 -10.17
CA GLN A 98 6.46 -1.32 -10.91
C GLN A 98 5.84 -0.16 -10.12
N SER A 99 4.74 -0.41 -9.42
CA SER A 99 4.05 0.59 -8.59
C SER A 99 4.92 1.01 -7.41
N ILE A 100 5.55 0.05 -6.71
CA ILE A 100 6.47 0.33 -5.59
C ILE A 100 7.65 1.17 -6.04
N ARG A 101 8.35 0.75 -7.11
CA ARG A 101 9.52 1.49 -7.62
C ARG A 101 9.14 2.92 -7.96
N TYR A 102 7.99 3.09 -8.63
CA TYR A 102 7.50 4.42 -8.96
C TYR A 102 7.19 5.27 -7.72
N ALA A 103 6.55 4.70 -6.70
CA ALA A 103 6.28 5.42 -5.45
C ALA A 103 7.56 5.84 -4.72
N ILE A 104 8.58 4.99 -4.70
CA ILE A 104 9.89 5.32 -4.13
C ILE A 104 10.53 6.47 -4.92
N ASP A 105 10.50 6.41 -6.25
CA ASP A 105 11.07 7.44 -7.14
C ASP A 105 10.37 8.81 -6.99
N THR A 106 9.09 8.84 -6.59
CA THR A 106 8.37 10.09 -6.29
C THR A 106 8.63 10.62 -4.87
N GLY A 107 9.45 9.93 -4.08
CA GLY A 107 9.83 10.34 -2.73
C GLY A 107 8.85 9.91 -1.64
N ILE A 108 7.89 9.03 -1.94
CA ILE A 108 7.04 8.41 -0.92
C ILE A 108 7.91 7.45 -0.08
N MET A 109 7.79 7.53 1.24
CA MET A 109 8.33 6.50 2.13
C MET A 109 7.50 5.23 1.99
N VAL A 110 8.12 4.17 1.50
CA VAL A 110 7.43 2.90 1.22
C VAL A 110 7.83 1.82 2.20
N GLU A 111 6.84 1.22 2.83
CA GLU A 111 6.99 -0.01 3.60
C GLU A 111 6.28 -1.17 2.92
N MET A 112 6.61 -2.38 3.34
CA MET A 112 5.99 -3.58 2.80
C MET A 112 5.48 -4.50 3.90
N PHE A 113 4.25 -4.97 3.75
CA PHE A 113 3.72 -6.06 4.55
C PHE A 113 3.93 -7.40 3.83
N THR A 114 4.60 -8.31 4.52
CA THR A 114 4.76 -9.72 4.12
C THR A 114 4.23 -10.63 5.21
N MET A 115 3.84 -11.85 4.83
CA MET A 115 3.32 -12.87 5.73
C MET A 115 4.01 -14.20 5.44
N VAL A 116 4.28 -14.98 6.48
CA VAL A 116 4.85 -16.32 6.38
C VAL A 116 4.14 -17.29 7.32
N GLY A 117 4.19 -18.57 6.99
CA GLY A 117 3.56 -19.65 7.76
C GLY A 117 2.14 -19.99 7.30
N PHE A 118 1.82 -19.74 6.03
CA PHE A 118 0.55 -20.19 5.47
C PHE A 118 0.49 -21.73 5.40
N PRO A 119 -0.70 -22.34 5.48
CA PRO A 119 -0.82 -23.77 5.28
C PRO A 119 -0.28 -24.18 3.91
N THR A 120 0.49 -25.26 3.87
CA THR A 120 1.18 -25.80 2.68
C THR A 120 2.33 -24.94 2.13
N GLU A 121 2.66 -23.80 2.75
CA GLU A 121 3.79 -22.97 2.32
C GLU A 121 5.12 -23.69 2.56
N THR A 122 6.01 -23.62 1.57
CA THR A 122 7.34 -24.24 1.62
C THR A 122 8.43 -23.21 1.93
N GLU A 123 9.59 -23.66 2.41
CA GLU A 123 10.74 -22.78 2.64
C GLU A 123 11.19 -22.06 1.36
N GLU A 124 11.07 -22.70 0.19
CA GLU A 124 11.35 -22.08 -1.11
C GLU A 124 10.43 -20.88 -1.38
N GLU A 125 9.14 -20.99 -1.04
CA GLU A 125 8.16 -19.92 -1.24
C GLU A 125 8.31 -18.77 -0.23
N ILE A 126 8.75 -19.09 0.98
CA ILE A 126 9.21 -18.08 1.93
C ILE A 126 10.42 -17.34 1.34
N GLY A 127 11.38 -18.07 0.77
CA GLY A 127 12.52 -17.52 0.03
C GLY A 127 12.10 -16.57 -1.08
N GLN A 128 11.13 -16.95 -1.92
CA GLN A 128 10.57 -16.09 -2.98
C GLN A 128 9.98 -14.79 -2.43
N THR A 129 9.36 -14.82 -1.26
CA THR A 129 8.81 -13.63 -0.58
C THR A 129 9.92 -12.70 -0.13
N LEU A 130 10.96 -13.26 0.51
CA LEU A 130 12.12 -12.49 0.96
C LEU A 130 12.90 -11.90 -0.22
N ASP A 131 13.16 -12.71 -1.26
CA ASP A 131 13.86 -12.28 -2.47
C ASP A 131 13.10 -11.14 -3.17
N PHE A 132 11.77 -11.21 -3.20
CA PHE A 132 10.94 -10.14 -3.77
C PHE A 132 11.10 -8.83 -2.98
N ALA A 133 11.12 -8.89 -1.66
CA ALA A 133 11.28 -7.71 -0.81
C ALA A 133 12.72 -7.16 -0.88
N MET A 134 13.74 -8.02 -0.86
CA MET A 134 15.15 -7.63 -0.85
C MET A 134 15.63 -7.01 -2.17
N LYS A 135 15.04 -7.37 -3.32
CA LYS A 135 15.39 -6.76 -4.63
C LYS A 135 14.86 -5.33 -4.82
N LEU A 136 14.02 -4.84 -3.91
CA LEU A 136 13.41 -3.52 -3.97
C LEU A 136 14.22 -2.55 -3.11
N GLU A 137 15.15 -1.85 -3.74
CA GLU A 137 15.91 -0.77 -3.12
C GLU A 137 14.99 0.41 -2.77
N GLY A 138 15.19 1.03 -1.60
CA GLY A 138 14.46 2.22 -1.17
C GLY A 138 13.24 1.97 -0.27
N LEU A 139 12.92 0.71 0.04
CA LEU A 139 11.97 0.40 1.11
C LEU A 139 12.53 0.87 2.45
N CYS A 140 11.72 1.58 3.25
CA CYS A 140 12.13 2.01 4.58
C CYS A 140 11.92 0.93 5.65
N MET A 141 10.98 0.01 5.44
CA MET A 141 10.77 -1.16 6.31
C MET A 141 10.10 -2.32 5.58
N ILE A 142 10.45 -3.55 5.98
CA ILE A 142 9.77 -4.78 5.59
C ILE A 142 9.23 -5.43 6.86
N TYR A 143 7.91 -5.54 6.98
CA TYR A 143 7.25 -6.22 8.09
C TYR A 143 6.99 -7.68 7.73
N LEU A 144 7.67 -8.57 8.44
CA LEU A 144 7.41 -9.99 8.37
C LEU A 144 6.45 -10.39 9.48
N ASN A 145 5.23 -10.76 9.09
CA ASN A 145 4.20 -11.23 10.00
C ASN A 145 4.07 -12.75 9.92
N VAL A 146 3.80 -13.39 11.06
CA VAL A 146 3.39 -14.80 11.07
C VAL A 146 1.88 -14.85 10.91
N VAL A 147 1.40 -15.75 10.05
CA VAL A 147 -0.04 -15.93 9.80
C VAL A 147 -0.76 -16.28 11.10
N ASN A 148 -1.76 -15.48 11.45
CA ASN A 148 -2.67 -15.75 12.57
C ASN A 148 -4.00 -16.28 12.03
N TYR A 149 -4.52 -17.32 12.68
CA TYR A 149 -5.79 -17.97 12.32
C TYR A 149 -6.90 -17.40 13.20
N PHE A 150 -7.88 -16.74 12.59
CA PHE A 150 -8.96 -16.08 13.30
C PHE A 150 -10.28 -16.85 13.15
N PRO A 151 -11.07 -17.02 14.23
CA PRO A 151 -12.37 -17.67 14.11
C PRO A 151 -13.28 -16.97 13.09
N GLY A 152 -13.80 -17.73 12.13
CA GLY A 152 -14.73 -17.22 11.09
C GLY A 152 -14.06 -16.78 9.79
N THR A 153 -12.73 -16.89 9.67
CA THR A 153 -12.03 -16.77 8.38
C THR A 153 -11.86 -18.13 7.72
N GLU A 154 -11.54 -18.14 6.42
CA GLU A 154 -11.26 -19.39 5.68
C GLU A 154 -9.99 -20.10 6.18
N LEU A 155 -9.08 -19.32 6.77
CA LEU A 155 -7.92 -19.78 7.53
C LEU A 155 -8.26 -19.78 9.02
#